data_AF-A0A1Y3WU98-F1
#
_entry.id   AF-A0A1Y3WU98-F1
#
_cell.length_a   1.000
_cell.length_b   1.000
_cell.length_c   1.000
_cell.angle_alpha   90.00
_cell.angle_beta   90.00
_cell.angle_gamma   90.00
#
_symmetry.space_group_name_H-M   'P 1'
#
loop_
_entity.id
_entity.type
_entity.pdbx_description
1 polymer ?
#
loop_
_entity_poly.entity_id
_entity_poly.type
_entity_poly.pdbx_seq_one_letter_code
_entity_poly.pdbx_strand_id
1 'polypeptide(L)'
;MAVVEYPFILFTTFYCSAKTYVYCICNTITNLHAKNLLFVGVFGWGTAGSGLATGIAFTTGFAVMAPALLKKSSLVSLRKGRFSFRLLGQMTYNGSSEGLSELSAGITVFLFNWVMMKNWGEVGVAAFTAINYILNLGVQMFVGLSDGIVPILSFNYGAGHLNRVKETLFLGFKTNVTIGIILFCIMFFGNEFIVSQFFADGGSHVLKITSIGAAVCAFAFLLNDSNILSSSFFTSLGDARTSVLVSLQRGLLFVVLGIMIYPVILGDNGVWLTVPLAEFFTFVSTIYLLRKRLKKWSVSIHA
;
A
#
# COMPACT_ATOMS: atom_id res chain seq x y z
N MET A 1 13.02 0.34 -22.60
CA MET A 1 14.03 1.17 -21.92
C MET A 1 13.40 2.34 -21.18
N ALA A 2 12.59 3.21 -21.81
CA ALA A 2 12.01 4.40 -21.15
C ALA A 2 11.14 4.16 -19.90
N VAL A 3 10.44 3.02 -19.77
CA VAL A 3 9.57 2.75 -18.61
C VAL A 3 10.36 2.46 -17.32
N VAL A 4 11.62 2.02 -17.47
CA VAL A 4 12.51 1.67 -16.36
C VAL A 4 13.27 2.90 -15.83
N GLU A 5 13.26 4.02 -16.58
CA GLU A 5 13.90 5.27 -16.17
C GLU A 5 13.15 6.00 -15.04
N TYR A 6 11.84 5.77 -14.85
CA TYR A 6 11.05 6.52 -13.87
C TYR A 6 11.31 6.16 -12.41
N PRO A 7 11.37 4.88 -12.01
CA PRO A 7 11.75 4.54 -10.65
C PRO A 7 13.21 4.94 -10.38
N PHE A 8 14.05 4.96 -11.41
CA PHE A 8 15.42 5.47 -11.36
C PHE A 8 15.47 7.00 -11.16
N ILE A 9 14.55 7.77 -11.73
CA ILE A 9 14.38 9.21 -11.47
C ILE A 9 13.96 9.47 -10.01
N LEU A 10 13.08 8.63 -9.45
CA LEU A 10 12.71 8.71 -8.03
C LEU A 10 13.91 8.36 -7.13
N PHE A 11 14.66 7.30 -7.48
CA PHE A 11 15.90 6.92 -6.79
C PHE A 11 16.96 8.03 -6.80
N THR A 12 17.20 8.62 -7.97
CA THR A 12 18.18 9.70 -8.13
C THR A 12 17.73 10.98 -7.44
N THR A 13 16.42 11.24 -7.34
CA THR A 13 15.89 12.33 -6.51
C THR A 13 16.12 12.08 -5.02
N PHE A 14 15.94 10.83 -4.57
CA PHE A 14 16.21 10.39 -3.19
C PHE A 14 17.70 10.51 -2.83
N TYR A 15 18.60 10.08 -3.73
CA TYR A 15 20.05 10.13 -3.52
C TYR A 15 20.64 11.53 -3.69
N CYS A 16 20.11 12.34 -4.61
CA CYS A 16 20.67 13.66 -4.93
C CYS A 16 20.38 14.70 -3.83
N SER A 17 19.38 14.46 -2.96
CA SER A 17 19.22 15.24 -1.72
C SER A 17 18.44 14.50 -0.63
N ALA A 18 19.02 13.42 -0.08
CA ALA A 18 18.44 12.71 1.07
C ALA A 18 18.09 13.67 2.22
N LYS A 19 18.91 14.72 2.43
CA LYS A 19 18.65 15.78 3.42
C LYS A 19 17.39 16.60 3.10
N THR A 20 17.18 17.01 1.85
CA THR A 20 15.96 17.76 1.46
C THR A 20 14.73 16.87 1.55
N TYR A 21 14.84 15.59 1.23
CA TYR A 21 13.74 14.64 1.34
C TYR A 21 13.32 14.41 2.80
N VAL A 22 14.28 14.14 3.69
CA VAL A 22 14.02 14.03 5.14
C VAL A 22 13.42 15.33 5.68
N TYR A 23 13.97 16.49 5.27
CA TYR A 23 13.43 17.79 5.68
C TYR A 23 12.00 18.02 5.18
N CYS A 24 11.67 17.58 3.96
CA CYS A 24 10.31 17.63 3.41
C CYS A 24 9.33 16.82 4.28
N ILE A 25 9.69 15.59 4.63
CA ILE A 25 8.87 14.71 5.49
C ILE A 25 8.67 15.35 6.87
N CYS A 26 9.75 15.76 7.54
CA CYS A 26 9.67 16.39 8.84
C CYS A 26 8.81 17.66 8.79
N ASN A 27 8.96 18.47 7.74
CA ASN A 27 8.17 19.67 7.53
C ASN A 27 6.67 19.36 7.33
N THR A 28 6.32 18.38 6.50
CA THR A 28 4.91 18.01 6.27
C THR A 28 4.27 17.46 7.54
N ILE A 29 4.94 16.58 8.29
CA ILE A 29 4.43 16.03 9.55
C ILE A 29 4.23 17.17 10.58
N THR A 30 5.26 17.99 10.79
CA THR A 30 5.21 19.08 11.79
C THR A 30 4.10 20.07 11.44
N ASN A 31 3.99 20.47 10.16
CA ASN A 31 2.93 21.37 9.72
C ASN A 31 1.55 20.76 9.90
N LEU A 32 1.38 19.48 9.59
CA LEU A 32 0.08 18.80 9.70
C LEU A 32 -0.39 18.81 11.15
N HIS A 33 0.45 18.39 12.11
CA HIS A 33 0.06 18.37 13.52
C HIS A 33 -0.14 19.77 14.10
N ALA A 34 0.78 20.69 13.85
CA ALA A 34 0.68 22.06 14.36
C ALA A 34 -0.58 22.77 13.85
N LYS A 35 -0.90 22.62 12.56
CA LYS A 35 -2.08 23.26 11.96
C LYS A 35 -3.39 22.57 12.32
N ASN A 36 -3.40 21.26 12.52
CA ASN A 36 -4.59 20.60 13.07
C ASN A 36 -4.87 21.09 14.49
N LEU A 37 -3.84 21.22 15.35
CA LEU A 37 -4.01 21.77 16.70
C LEU A 37 -4.56 23.21 16.67
N LEU A 38 -4.04 24.04 15.75
CA LEU A 38 -4.48 25.43 15.60
C LEU A 38 -5.89 25.54 15.00
N PHE A 39 -6.14 24.95 13.83
CA PHE A 39 -7.39 25.14 13.09
C PHE A 39 -8.56 24.36 13.67
N VAL A 40 -8.31 23.14 14.15
CA VAL A 40 -9.36 22.29 14.73
C VAL A 40 -9.48 22.57 16.23
N GLY A 41 -8.36 22.57 16.96
CA GLY A 41 -8.37 22.72 18.41
C GLY A 41 -8.65 24.15 18.88
N VAL A 42 -7.95 25.16 18.32
CA VAL A 42 -8.08 26.55 18.77
C VAL A 42 -9.18 27.31 18.04
N PHE A 43 -9.21 27.23 16.70
CA PHE A 43 -10.17 27.99 15.89
C PHE A 43 -11.53 27.31 15.72
N GLY A 44 -11.65 26.03 16.08
CA GLY A 44 -12.92 25.30 16.01
C GLY A 44 -13.47 25.12 14.59
N TRP A 45 -12.63 25.19 13.55
CA TRP A 45 -13.07 25.07 12.15
C TRP A 45 -13.48 23.63 11.74
N GLY A 46 -13.48 22.70 12.69
CA GLY A 46 -13.92 21.32 12.49
C GLY A 46 -13.22 20.63 11.32
N THR A 47 -13.99 19.91 10.52
CA THR A 47 -13.49 19.14 9.37
C THR A 47 -12.89 20.01 8.27
N ALA A 48 -13.43 21.21 8.05
CA ALA A 48 -12.87 22.18 7.10
C ALA A 48 -11.46 22.64 7.52
N GLY A 49 -11.25 22.85 8.83
CA GLY A 49 -9.94 23.14 9.39
C GLY A 49 -8.91 22.03 9.17
N SER A 50 -9.32 20.77 9.33
CA SER A 50 -8.45 19.62 9.08
C SER A 50 -8.05 19.48 7.60
N GLY A 51 -9.00 19.73 6.69
CA GLY A 51 -8.73 19.77 5.24
C GLY A 51 -7.71 20.86 4.87
N LEU A 52 -7.89 22.08 5.41
CA LEU A 52 -6.94 23.18 5.21
C LEU A 52 -5.56 22.86 5.78
N ALA A 53 -5.48 22.32 7.00
CA ALA A 53 -4.22 21.92 7.61
C ALA A 53 -3.44 20.95 6.70
N THR A 54 -4.13 19.96 6.15
CA THR A 54 -3.58 18.95 5.26
C THR A 54 -3.09 19.55 3.94
N GLY A 55 -3.91 20.38 3.29
CA GLY A 55 -3.55 21.03 2.04
C GLY A 55 -2.31 21.92 2.17
N ILE A 56 -2.20 22.69 3.25
CA ILE A 56 -1.03 23.53 3.48
C ILE A 56 0.19 22.68 3.81
N ALA A 57 0.08 21.60 4.60
CA ALA A 57 1.20 20.73 4.94
C ALA A 57 1.85 20.06 3.71
N PHE A 58 1.04 19.63 2.74
CA PHE A 58 1.56 19.10 1.47
C PHE A 58 2.14 20.20 0.57
N THR A 59 1.47 21.36 0.51
CA THR A 59 1.95 22.50 -0.28
C THR A 59 3.31 23.01 0.22
N THR A 60 3.52 23.08 1.54
CA THR A 60 4.82 23.47 2.10
C THR A 60 5.89 22.41 1.88
N GLY A 61 5.54 21.12 1.95
CA GLY A 61 6.44 20.02 1.57
C GLY A 61 6.92 20.14 0.12
N PHE A 62 6.00 20.41 -0.81
CA PHE A 62 6.35 20.68 -2.21
C PHE A 62 7.24 21.92 -2.34
N ALA A 63 6.92 23.02 -1.65
CA ALA A 63 7.72 24.24 -1.68
C ALA A 63 9.16 24.03 -1.20
N VAL A 64 9.37 23.15 -0.22
CA VAL A 64 10.71 22.74 0.25
C VAL A 64 11.48 21.97 -0.82
N MET A 65 10.80 21.11 -1.59
CA MET A 65 11.44 20.28 -2.61
C MET A 65 11.65 21.02 -3.94
N ALA A 66 10.79 22.00 -4.24
CA ALA A 66 10.79 22.72 -5.51
C ALA A 66 12.15 23.34 -5.90
N PRO A 67 12.93 23.98 -5.00
CA PRO A 67 14.26 24.51 -5.33
C PRO A 67 15.22 23.42 -5.82
N ALA A 68 15.19 22.23 -5.23
CA ALA A 68 16.04 21.11 -5.65
C ALA A 68 15.68 20.60 -7.05
N LEU A 69 14.38 20.57 -7.37
CA LEU A 69 13.86 20.15 -8.69
C LEU A 69 14.07 21.20 -9.79
N LEU A 70 14.07 22.49 -9.44
CA LEU A 70 14.24 23.60 -10.37
C LEU A 70 15.71 23.95 -10.65
N LYS A 71 16.65 23.45 -9.83
CA LYS A 71 18.09 23.68 -10.03
C LYS A 71 18.54 23.00 -11.32
N LYS A 72 19.24 23.72 -12.21
CA LYS A 72 19.72 23.15 -13.49
C LYS A 72 20.79 22.07 -13.32
N SER A 73 21.49 22.09 -12.18
CA SER A 73 22.56 21.13 -11.85
C SER A 73 22.05 19.87 -11.15
N SER A 74 20.75 19.75 -10.87
CA SER A 74 20.20 18.50 -10.32
C SER A 74 20.24 17.39 -11.38
N LEU A 75 20.41 16.15 -10.92
CA LEU A 75 20.31 14.94 -11.76
C LEU A 75 18.95 14.88 -12.48
N VAL A 76 17.90 15.30 -11.77
CA VAL A 76 16.52 15.41 -12.28
C VAL A 76 16.13 16.89 -12.22
N SER A 77 16.28 17.59 -13.33
CA SER A 77 15.93 19.01 -13.43
C SER A 77 14.67 19.19 -14.26
N LEU A 78 13.62 19.78 -13.67
CA LEU A 78 12.38 20.11 -14.39
C LEU A 78 12.61 21.11 -15.52
N ARG A 79 13.74 21.82 -15.52
CA ARG A 79 14.13 22.75 -16.58
C ARG A 79 14.81 22.07 -17.78
N LYS A 80 15.07 20.75 -17.71
CA LYS A 80 15.68 19.97 -18.78
C LYS A 80 14.67 18.94 -19.29
N GLY A 81 14.57 18.79 -20.61
CA GLY A 81 13.70 17.79 -21.26
C GLY A 81 12.77 18.40 -22.31
N ARG A 82 11.99 17.54 -22.97
CA ARG A 82 10.92 17.91 -23.90
C ARG A 82 9.66 17.15 -23.50
N PHE A 83 8.50 17.80 -23.59
CA PHE A 83 7.24 17.13 -23.35
C PHE A 83 6.97 16.10 -24.45
N SER A 84 6.57 14.90 -24.07
CA SER A 84 6.29 13.80 -25.00
C SER A 84 5.03 13.08 -24.58
N PHE A 85 3.98 13.18 -25.40
CA PHE A 85 2.71 12.47 -25.18
C PHE A 85 2.90 10.96 -25.14
N ARG A 86 3.87 10.42 -25.91
CA ARG A 86 4.18 8.99 -25.90
C ARG A 86 4.74 8.55 -24.54
N LEU A 87 5.63 9.34 -23.95
CA LEU A 87 6.17 9.05 -22.61
C LEU A 87 5.09 9.21 -21.54
N LEU A 88 4.26 10.24 -21.63
CA LEU A 88 3.12 10.42 -20.73
C LEU A 88 2.19 9.20 -20.73
N GLY A 89 1.81 8.70 -21.92
CA GLY A 89 0.99 7.50 -22.05
C GLY A 89 1.63 6.24 -21.46
N GLN A 90 2.95 6.10 -21.57
CA GLN A 90 3.67 4.99 -20.94
C GLN A 90 3.71 5.10 -19.41
N MET A 91 3.91 6.32 -18.89
CA MET A 91 3.90 6.59 -17.44
C MET A 91 2.51 6.34 -16.85
N THR A 92 1.45 6.89 -17.48
CA THR A 92 0.09 6.71 -17.00
C THR A 92 -0.35 5.25 -17.09
N TYR A 93 0.06 4.53 -18.14
CA TYR A 93 -0.19 3.10 -18.23
C TYR A 93 0.50 2.32 -17.11
N ASN A 94 1.76 2.60 -16.80
CA ASN A 94 2.46 1.92 -15.72
C ASN A 94 1.86 2.24 -14.34
N GLY A 95 1.59 3.52 -14.09
CA GLY A 95 0.97 4.01 -12.84
C GLY A 95 -0.50 3.65 -12.67
N SER A 96 -1.18 3.18 -13.73
CA SER A 96 -2.57 2.74 -13.65
C SER A 96 -2.78 1.58 -12.68
N SER A 97 -1.75 0.75 -12.48
CA SER A 97 -1.75 -0.32 -11.47
C SER A 97 -1.92 0.21 -10.06
N GLU A 98 -1.15 1.25 -9.69
CA GLU A 98 -1.25 1.90 -8.38
C GLU A 98 -2.57 2.66 -8.22
N GLY A 99 -2.99 3.41 -9.26
CA GLY A 99 -4.28 4.09 -9.25
C GLY A 99 -5.45 3.11 -9.05
N LEU A 100 -5.38 1.93 -9.68
CA LEU A 100 -6.37 0.88 -9.49
C LEU A 100 -6.30 0.27 -8.08
N SER A 101 -5.11 0.09 -7.51
CA SER A 101 -4.95 -0.35 -6.11
C SER A 101 -5.66 0.60 -5.14
N GLU A 102 -5.46 1.91 -5.30
CA GLU A 102 -6.07 2.94 -4.45
C GLU A 102 -7.59 3.04 -4.63
N LEU A 103 -8.06 3.00 -5.88
CA LEU A 103 -9.50 2.94 -6.17
C LEU A 103 -10.15 1.69 -5.57
N SER A 104 -9.49 0.54 -5.71
CA SER A 104 -9.97 -0.74 -5.19
C SER A 104 -10.02 -0.73 -3.66
N ALA A 105 -9.03 -0.12 -3.00
CA ALA A 105 -9.03 0.06 -1.55
C ALA A 105 -10.23 0.90 -1.08
N GLY A 106 -10.49 2.03 -1.76
CA GLY A 106 -11.66 2.89 -1.46
C GLY A 106 -13.00 2.17 -1.65
N ILE A 107 -13.16 1.46 -2.77
CA ILE A 107 -14.36 0.66 -3.06
C ILE A 107 -14.53 -0.45 -2.02
N THR A 108 -13.45 -1.15 -1.65
CA THR A 108 -13.48 -2.22 -0.65
C THR A 108 -13.94 -1.71 0.70
N VAL A 109 -13.37 -0.61 1.19
CA VAL A 109 -13.77 0.00 2.47
C VAL A 109 -15.25 0.41 2.42
N PHE A 110 -15.71 1.00 1.32
CA PHE A 110 -17.12 1.33 1.14
C PHE A 110 -18.03 0.10 1.22
N LEU A 111 -17.69 -0.98 0.51
CA LEU A 111 -18.48 -2.21 0.50
C LEU A 111 -18.51 -2.88 1.87
N PHE A 112 -17.38 -2.97 2.57
CA PHE A 112 -17.35 -3.49 3.93
C PHE A 112 -18.20 -2.64 4.87
N ASN A 113 -18.07 -1.31 4.84
CA ASN A 113 -18.90 -0.43 5.67
C ASN A 113 -20.39 -0.63 5.39
N TRP A 114 -20.77 -0.78 4.13
CA TRP A 114 -22.17 -1.02 3.75
C TRP A 114 -22.70 -2.36 4.29
N VAL A 115 -21.92 -3.45 4.14
CA VAL A 115 -22.33 -4.77 4.65
C VAL A 115 -22.32 -4.84 6.17
N MET A 116 -21.32 -4.24 6.81
CA MET A 116 -21.24 -4.14 8.27
C MET A 116 -22.42 -3.36 8.84
N MET A 117 -22.79 -2.25 8.20
CA MET A 117 -23.97 -1.46 8.57
C MET A 117 -25.26 -2.27 8.42
N LYS A 118 -25.39 -3.05 7.35
CA LYS A 118 -26.57 -3.88 7.10
C LYS A 118 -26.72 -5.01 8.12
N ASN A 119 -25.63 -5.67 8.49
CA ASN A 119 -25.68 -6.87 9.32
C ASN A 119 -25.65 -6.55 10.82
N TRP A 120 -24.86 -5.56 11.23
CA TRP A 120 -24.59 -5.25 12.64
C TRP A 120 -24.77 -3.77 13.00
N GLY A 121 -25.34 -2.97 12.09
CA GLY A 121 -25.59 -1.54 12.32
C GLY A 121 -24.30 -0.75 12.56
N GLU A 122 -24.44 0.36 13.28
CA GLU A 122 -23.33 1.28 13.61
C GLU A 122 -22.19 0.57 14.34
N VAL A 123 -22.52 -0.42 15.17
CA VAL A 123 -21.57 -1.24 15.93
C VAL A 123 -20.64 -2.03 15.00
N GLY A 124 -21.18 -2.64 13.95
CA GLY A 124 -20.38 -3.37 12.97
C GLY A 124 -19.41 -2.47 12.21
N VAL A 125 -19.87 -1.27 11.85
CA VAL A 125 -19.02 -0.28 11.16
C VAL A 125 -17.88 0.20 12.05
N ALA A 126 -18.16 0.45 13.34
CA ALA A 126 -17.12 0.80 14.31
C ALA A 126 -16.09 -0.33 14.49
N ALA A 127 -16.55 -1.58 14.60
CA ALA A 127 -15.69 -2.77 14.67
C ALA A 127 -14.77 -2.91 13.45
N PHE A 128 -15.34 -2.83 12.24
CA PHE A 128 -14.56 -2.88 11.01
C PHE A 128 -13.58 -1.73 10.89
N THR A 129 -13.98 -0.52 11.28
CA THR A 129 -13.12 0.67 11.24
C THR A 129 -11.88 0.47 12.12
N ALA A 130 -12.05 -0.02 13.35
CA ALA A 130 -10.94 -0.32 14.26
C ALA A 130 -9.97 -1.35 13.66
N ILE A 131 -10.49 -2.47 13.13
CA ILE A 131 -9.69 -3.51 12.49
C ILE A 131 -8.97 -2.99 11.26
N ASN A 132 -9.67 -2.23 10.40
CA ASN A 132 -9.11 -1.68 9.18
C ASN A 132 -7.96 -0.71 9.47
N TYR A 133 -8.03 0.08 10.54
CA TYR A 133 -6.88 0.92 10.95
C TYR A 133 -5.65 0.09 11.28
N ILE A 134 -5.81 -0.99 12.05
CA ILE A 134 -4.70 -1.89 12.42
C ILE A 134 -4.12 -2.58 11.18
N LEU A 135 -4.98 -3.09 10.31
CA LEU A 135 -4.57 -3.72 9.04
C LEU A 135 -3.80 -2.73 8.16
N ASN A 136 -4.31 -1.51 8.01
CA ASN A 136 -3.66 -0.49 7.20
C ASN A 136 -2.29 -0.12 7.77
N LEU A 137 -2.13 0.01 9.09
CA LEU A 137 -0.82 0.21 9.71
C LEU A 137 0.18 -0.90 9.33
N GLY A 138 -0.26 -2.16 9.32
CA GLY A 138 0.57 -3.29 8.87
C GLY A 138 0.91 -3.22 7.38
N VAL A 139 -0.09 -2.95 6.53
CA VAL A 139 0.08 -2.79 5.08
C VAL A 139 1.09 -1.69 4.74
N GLN A 140 1.05 -0.56 5.45
CA GLN A 140 1.97 0.56 5.22
C GLN A 140 3.44 0.19 5.47
N MET A 141 3.72 -0.75 6.38
CA MET A 141 5.09 -1.26 6.57
C MET A 141 5.56 -2.05 5.33
N PHE A 142 4.71 -2.87 4.73
CA PHE A 142 5.03 -3.61 3.52
C PHE A 142 5.15 -2.71 2.29
N VAL A 143 4.27 -1.70 2.16
CA VAL A 143 4.37 -0.67 1.12
C VAL A 143 5.69 0.08 1.26
N GLY A 144 6.04 0.52 2.47
CA GLY A 144 7.32 1.20 2.73
C GLY A 144 8.55 0.38 2.33
N LEU A 145 8.56 -0.93 2.60
CA LEU A 145 9.64 -1.81 2.11
C LEU A 145 9.63 -1.89 0.58
N SER A 146 8.45 -2.09 -0.01
CA SER A 146 8.29 -2.26 -1.45
C SER A 146 8.74 -1.03 -2.22
N ASP A 147 8.34 0.16 -1.78
CA ASP A 147 8.76 1.45 -2.33
C ASP A 147 10.27 1.68 -2.20
N GLY A 148 10.90 1.17 -1.14
CA GLY A 148 12.35 1.18 -0.98
C GLY A 148 13.10 0.27 -1.96
N ILE A 149 12.48 -0.85 -2.36
CA ILE A 149 13.08 -1.87 -3.22
C ILE A 149 12.86 -1.58 -4.71
N VAL A 150 11.72 -1.02 -5.09
CA VAL A 150 11.32 -0.69 -6.48
C VAL A 150 12.43 0.02 -7.28
N PRO A 151 13.14 1.04 -6.75
CA PRO A 151 14.15 1.73 -7.51
C PRO A 151 15.43 0.89 -7.72
N ILE A 152 15.79 0.05 -6.75
CA ILE A 152 16.90 -0.90 -6.84
C ILE A 152 16.61 -1.93 -7.93
N LEU A 153 15.38 -2.47 -7.97
CA LEU A 153 14.94 -3.42 -8.99
C LEU A 153 14.98 -2.79 -10.38
N SER A 154 14.43 -1.59 -10.51
CA SER A 154 14.34 -0.90 -11.79
C SER A 154 15.71 -0.58 -12.35
N PHE A 155 16.63 -0.07 -11.52
CA PHE A 155 18.00 0.21 -11.95
C PHE A 155 18.73 -1.05 -12.44
N ASN A 156 18.72 -2.13 -11.65
CA ASN A 156 19.40 -3.36 -12.00
C ASN A 156 18.77 -4.03 -13.24
N TYR A 157 17.45 -3.94 -13.38
CA TYR A 157 16.76 -4.42 -14.57
C TYR A 157 17.11 -3.61 -15.82
N GLY A 158 17.18 -2.28 -15.70
CA GLY A 158 17.62 -1.39 -16.78
C GLY A 158 19.07 -1.61 -17.20
N ALA A 159 19.93 -1.97 -16.25
CA ALA A 159 21.34 -2.33 -16.48
C ALA A 159 21.54 -3.79 -16.95
N GLY A 160 20.47 -4.58 -17.09
CA GLY A 160 20.55 -5.99 -17.51
C GLY A 160 21.08 -6.96 -16.45
N HIS A 161 21.28 -6.53 -15.20
CA HIS A 161 21.79 -7.35 -14.10
C HIS A 161 20.69 -8.21 -13.46
N LEU A 162 20.15 -9.17 -14.22
CA LEU A 162 19.01 -10.01 -13.78
C LEU A 162 19.29 -10.84 -12.51
N ASN A 163 20.54 -11.23 -12.25
CA ASN A 163 20.90 -11.94 -11.01
C ASN A 163 20.69 -11.05 -9.78
N ARG A 164 21.13 -9.78 -9.84
CA ARG A 164 20.91 -8.81 -8.76
C ARG A 164 19.42 -8.52 -8.55
N VAL A 165 18.63 -8.46 -9.62
CA VAL A 165 17.17 -8.33 -9.52
C VAL A 165 16.56 -9.49 -8.72
N LYS A 166 16.99 -10.73 -8.97
CA LYS A 166 16.51 -11.91 -8.22
C LYS A 166 16.95 -11.88 -6.76
N GLU A 167 18.21 -11.55 -6.49
CA GLU A 167 18.75 -11.45 -5.13
C GLU A 167 18.01 -10.37 -4.31
N THR A 168 17.81 -9.18 -4.88
CA THR A 168 17.05 -8.10 -4.24
C THR A 168 15.61 -8.53 -3.96
N LEU A 169 14.95 -9.19 -4.92
CA LEU A 169 13.59 -9.68 -4.75
C LEU A 169 13.49 -10.74 -3.63
N PHE A 170 14.40 -11.72 -3.61
CA PHE A 170 14.43 -12.75 -2.56
C PHE A 170 14.71 -12.18 -1.18
N LEU A 171 15.62 -11.21 -1.08
CA LEU A 171 15.88 -10.50 0.16
C LEU A 171 14.64 -9.73 0.63
N GLY A 172 13.95 -9.07 -0.31
CA GLY A 172 12.66 -8.41 -0.06
C GLY A 172 11.63 -9.37 0.54
N PHE A 173 11.40 -10.52 -0.10
CA PHE A 173 10.48 -11.54 0.41
C PHE A 173 10.87 -12.05 1.80
N LYS A 174 12.15 -12.34 2.03
CA LYS A 174 12.63 -12.82 3.34
C LYS A 174 12.34 -11.80 4.45
N THR A 175 12.61 -10.52 4.19
CA THR A 175 12.31 -9.44 5.14
C THR A 175 10.81 -9.29 5.36
N ASN A 176 10.02 -9.29 4.28
CA ASN A 176 8.57 -9.16 4.34
C ASN A 176 7.89 -10.30 5.11
N VAL A 177 8.28 -11.55 4.86
CA VAL A 177 7.77 -12.71 5.61
C VAL A 177 8.10 -12.58 7.10
N THR A 178 9.29 -12.08 7.44
CA THR A 178 9.68 -11.87 8.85
C THR A 178 8.77 -10.84 9.50
N ILE A 179 8.52 -9.70 8.84
CA ILE A 179 7.61 -8.65 9.32
C ILE A 179 6.17 -9.18 9.42
N GLY A 180 5.71 -9.93 8.41
CA GLY A 180 4.37 -10.51 8.37
C GLY A 180 4.10 -11.50 9.49
N ILE A 181 5.08 -12.36 9.81
CA ILE A 181 4.98 -13.26 10.97
C ILE A 181 4.90 -12.47 12.28
N ILE A 182 5.70 -11.40 12.44
CA ILE A 182 5.66 -10.55 13.63
C ILE A 182 4.28 -9.89 13.78
N LEU A 183 3.75 -9.30 12.71
CA LEU A 183 2.43 -8.64 12.72
C LEU A 183 1.29 -9.63 12.93
N PHE A 184 1.38 -10.81 12.32
CA PHE A 184 0.46 -11.91 12.58
C PHE A 184 0.45 -12.27 14.07
N CYS A 185 1.60 -12.50 14.69
CA CYS A 185 1.68 -12.84 16.12
C CYS A 185 1.12 -11.72 17.01
N ILE A 186 1.47 -10.46 16.74
CA ILE A 186 0.97 -9.31 17.50
C ILE A 186 -0.55 -9.24 17.41
N MET A 187 -1.13 -9.34 16.21
CA MET A 187 -2.57 -9.21 16.03
C MET A 187 -3.33 -10.45 16.49
N PHE A 188 -2.81 -11.66 16.25
CA PHE A 188 -3.48 -12.90 16.60
C PHE A 188 -3.51 -13.12 18.11
N PHE A 189 -2.39 -12.94 18.82
CA PHE A 189 -2.33 -13.12 20.27
C PHE A 189 -2.76 -11.87 21.05
N GLY A 190 -2.57 -10.68 20.48
CA GLY A 190 -2.90 -9.40 21.11
C GLY A 190 -4.26 -8.83 20.72
N ASN A 191 -5.10 -9.56 19.98
CA ASN A 191 -6.35 -9.03 19.42
C ASN A 191 -7.23 -8.33 20.48
N GLU A 192 -7.45 -8.95 21.65
CA GLU A 192 -8.34 -8.41 22.68
C GLU A 192 -7.80 -7.08 23.23
N PHE A 193 -6.50 -7.01 23.53
CA PHE A 193 -5.86 -5.80 24.05
C PHE A 193 -5.85 -4.67 23.03
N ILE A 194 -5.52 -4.97 21.77
CA ILE A 194 -5.45 -3.96 20.72
C ILE A 194 -6.85 -3.40 20.45
N VAL A 195 -7.85 -4.28 20.32
CA VAL A 195 -9.24 -3.90 20.10
C VAL A 195 -9.78 -3.09 21.27
N SER A 196 -9.45 -3.42 22.52
CA SER A 196 -9.93 -2.68 23.69
C SER A 196 -9.45 -1.23 23.72
N GLN A 197 -8.35 -0.88 23.05
CA GLN A 197 -7.89 0.52 22.97
C GLN A 197 -8.79 1.40 22.09
N PHE A 198 -9.60 0.81 21.21
CA PHE A 198 -10.50 1.54 20.32
C PHE A 198 -11.87 1.82 20.94
N PHE A 199 -12.22 1.16 22.04
CA PHE A 199 -13.55 1.26 22.67
C PHE A 199 -13.44 1.68 24.13
N ALA A 200 -13.90 2.90 24.45
CA ALA A 200 -13.78 3.50 25.80
C ALA A 200 -14.71 2.83 26.84
N ASP A 201 -15.93 2.47 26.44
CA ASP A 201 -16.90 1.74 27.27
C ASP A 201 -17.24 0.42 26.57
N GLY A 202 -16.58 -0.64 27.02
CA GLY A 202 -16.66 -1.98 26.44
C GLY A 202 -18.06 -2.58 26.51
N GLY A 203 -18.87 -2.33 25.49
CA GLY A 203 -19.95 -3.24 25.14
C GLY A 203 -19.34 -4.62 24.90
N SER A 204 -19.54 -5.57 25.82
CA SER A 204 -18.93 -6.91 25.81
C SER A 204 -19.15 -7.64 24.48
N HIS A 205 -20.25 -7.32 23.79
CA HIS A 205 -20.58 -7.87 22.49
C HIS A 205 -19.71 -7.33 21.34
N VAL A 206 -19.45 -6.01 21.29
CA VAL A 206 -18.66 -5.35 20.24
C VAL A 206 -17.21 -5.80 20.30
N LEU A 207 -16.67 -5.83 21.52
CA LEU A 207 -15.31 -6.31 21.79
C LEU A 207 -15.14 -7.76 21.32
N LYS A 208 -16.12 -8.62 21.58
CA LYS A 208 -16.04 -10.03 21.19
C LYS A 208 -16.08 -10.22 19.67
N ILE A 209 -16.99 -9.54 18.97
CA ILE A 209 -17.07 -9.62 17.50
C ILE A 209 -15.78 -9.09 16.86
N THR A 210 -15.31 -7.94 17.35
CA THR A 210 -14.11 -7.28 16.79
C THR A 210 -12.84 -8.09 17.07
N SER A 211 -12.72 -8.72 18.25
CA SER A 211 -11.58 -9.56 18.61
C SER A 211 -11.49 -10.80 17.71
N ILE A 212 -12.63 -11.46 17.45
CA ILE A 212 -12.70 -12.60 16.52
C ILE A 212 -12.34 -12.14 15.10
N GLY A 213 -12.93 -11.03 14.64
CA GLY A 213 -12.62 -10.46 13.32
C GLY A 213 -11.14 -10.12 13.17
N ALA A 214 -10.53 -9.54 14.20
CA ALA A 214 -9.11 -9.21 14.22
C ALA A 214 -8.23 -10.46 14.14
N ALA A 215 -8.54 -11.51 14.91
CA ALA A 215 -7.80 -12.78 14.87
C ALA A 215 -7.89 -13.46 13.48
N VAL A 216 -9.06 -13.42 12.84
CA VAL A 216 -9.24 -13.97 11.48
C VAL A 216 -8.48 -13.13 10.45
N CYS A 217 -8.59 -11.81 10.52
CA CYS A 217 -7.89 -10.91 9.61
C CYS A 217 -6.37 -10.94 9.79
N ALA A 218 -5.85 -11.33 10.95
CA ALA A 218 -4.41 -11.47 11.19
C ALA A 218 -3.75 -12.39 10.15
N PHE A 219 -4.42 -13.45 9.72
CA PHE A 219 -3.92 -14.37 8.68
C PHE A 219 -3.60 -13.68 7.35
N ALA A 220 -4.24 -12.55 7.06
CA ALA A 220 -3.93 -11.76 5.86
C ALA A 220 -2.48 -11.27 5.87
N PHE A 221 -1.89 -10.96 7.03
CA PHE A 221 -0.50 -10.48 7.14
C PHE A 221 0.55 -11.51 6.71
N LEU A 222 0.20 -12.80 6.65
CA LEU A 222 1.13 -13.84 6.20
C LEU A 222 1.32 -13.88 4.69
N LEU A 223 0.39 -13.31 3.92
CA LEU A 223 0.33 -13.42 2.46
C LEU A 223 0.30 -12.06 1.75
N ASN A 224 -0.23 -11.03 2.42
CA ASN A 224 -0.38 -9.68 1.90
C ASN A 224 0.96 -9.06 1.50
N ASP A 225 2.01 -9.29 2.28
CA ASP A 225 3.37 -8.82 2.03
C ASP A 225 3.91 -9.29 0.67
N SER A 226 3.62 -10.55 0.33
CA SER A 226 4.09 -11.20 -0.88
C SER A 226 3.33 -10.69 -2.12
N ASN A 227 2.04 -10.39 -1.96
CA ASN A 227 1.22 -9.79 -3.01
C ASN A 227 1.65 -8.34 -3.31
N ILE A 228 1.88 -7.53 -2.27
CA ILE A 228 2.35 -6.15 -2.42
C ILE A 228 3.70 -6.11 -3.12
N LEU A 229 4.68 -6.85 -2.59
CA LEU A 229 6.04 -6.85 -3.16
C LEU A 229 6.06 -7.32 -4.61
N SER A 230 5.26 -8.33 -4.95
CA SER A 230 5.17 -8.82 -6.32
C SER A 230 4.51 -7.81 -7.26
N SER A 231 3.46 -7.12 -6.81
CA SER A 231 2.82 -6.06 -7.60
C SER A 231 3.82 -4.92 -7.88
N SER A 232 4.49 -4.43 -6.83
CA SER A 232 5.53 -3.41 -6.94
C SER A 232 6.70 -3.88 -7.82
N PHE A 233 7.08 -5.16 -7.75
CA PHE A 233 8.06 -5.75 -8.66
C PHE A 233 7.60 -5.66 -10.13
N PHE A 234 6.38 -6.05 -10.48
CA PHE A 234 5.89 -5.93 -11.86
C PHE A 234 5.82 -4.47 -12.32
N THR A 235 5.40 -3.56 -11.45
CA THR A 235 5.40 -2.10 -11.70
C THR A 235 6.81 -1.58 -11.94
N SER A 236 7.82 -2.03 -11.18
CA SER A 236 9.22 -1.64 -11.35
C SER A 236 9.81 -2.07 -12.70
N LEU A 237 9.31 -3.17 -13.27
CA LEU A 237 9.73 -3.68 -14.58
C LEU A 237 8.99 -3.04 -15.77
N GLY A 238 7.99 -2.20 -15.52
CA GLY A 238 7.10 -1.69 -16.55
C GLY A 238 6.02 -2.68 -17.02
N ASP A 239 5.77 -3.76 -16.28
CA ASP A 239 4.79 -4.80 -16.60
C ASP A 239 3.42 -4.48 -15.98
N ALA A 240 2.86 -3.36 -16.41
CA ALA A 240 1.63 -2.80 -15.87
C ALA A 240 0.44 -3.77 -15.92
N ARG A 241 0.37 -4.63 -16.94
CA ARG A 241 -0.71 -5.62 -17.09
C ARG A 241 -0.73 -6.59 -15.93
N THR A 242 0.45 -7.07 -15.55
CA THR A 242 0.58 -8.08 -14.50
C THR A 242 0.35 -7.46 -13.13
N SER A 243 0.86 -6.25 -12.86
CA SER A 243 0.57 -5.55 -11.61
C SER A 243 -0.91 -5.15 -11.48
N VAL A 244 -1.53 -4.63 -12.55
CA VAL A 244 -2.98 -4.35 -12.60
C VAL A 244 -3.81 -5.59 -12.26
N LEU A 245 -3.45 -6.75 -12.83
CA LEU A 245 -4.17 -8.00 -12.57
C LEU A 245 -4.08 -8.41 -11.11
N VAL A 246 -2.88 -8.37 -10.52
CA VAL A 246 -2.66 -8.69 -9.09
C VAL A 246 -3.42 -7.72 -8.20
N SER A 247 -3.34 -6.42 -8.47
CA SER A 247 -4.06 -5.38 -7.70
C SER A 247 -5.58 -5.54 -7.78
N LEU A 248 -6.12 -5.87 -8.96
CA LEU A 248 -7.55 -6.10 -9.15
C LEU A 248 -8.03 -7.37 -8.45
N GLN A 249 -7.24 -8.45 -8.49
CA GLN A 249 -7.52 -9.68 -7.76
C GLN A 249 -7.59 -9.42 -6.25
N ARG A 250 -6.56 -8.76 -5.71
CA ARG A 250 -6.44 -8.46 -4.28
C ARG A 250 -7.51 -7.50 -3.77
N GLY A 251 -7.72 -6.41 -4.49
CA GLY A 251 -8.47 -5.26 -3.98
C GLY A 251 -9.91 -5.20 -4.43
N LEU A 252 -10.35 -6.00 -5.41
CA LEU A 252 -11.70 -5.88 -5.94
C LEU A 252 -12.34 -7.23 -6.24
N LEU A 253 -11.75 -8.04 -7.11
CA LEU A 253 -12.38 -9.27 -7.60
C LEU A 253 -12.66 -10.27 -6.48
N PHE A 254 -11.66 -10.66 -5.70
CA PHE A 254 -11.88 -11.63 -4.62
C PHE A 254 -12.59 -11.03 -3.41
N VAL A 255 -12.45 -9.72 -3.18
CA VAL A 255 -13.16 -9.02 -2.10
C VAL A 255 -14.66 -8.97 -2.39
N VAL A 256 -15.07 -8.53 -3.58
CA VAL A 256 -16.48 -8.48 -3.98
C VAL A 256 -17.10 -9.88 -3.95
N LEU A 257 -16.40 -10.89 -4.48
CA LEU A 257 -16.85 -12.27 -4.41
C LEU A 257 -17.01 -12.75 -2.95
N GLY A 258 -16.03 -12.46 -2.09
CA GLY A 258 -16.07 -12.86 -0.69
C GLY A 258 -17.21 -12.20 0.09
N ILE A 259 -17.43 -10.90 -0.11
CA ILE A 259 -18.53 -10.16 0.52
C ILE A 259 -19.90 -10.74 0.10
N MET A 260 -20.06 -11.17 -1.15
CA MET A 260 -21.32 -11.74 -1.63
C MET A 260 -21.53 -13.20 -1.21
N ILE A 261 -20.47 -14.00 -1.21
CA ILE A 261 -20.56 -15.47 -1.06
C ILE A 261 -20.42 -15.91 0.39
N TYR A 262 -19.44 -15.39 1.12
CA TYR A 262 -19.08 -15.94 2.43
C TYR A 262 -20.15 -15.75 3.51
N PRO A 263 -20.87 -14.61 3.58
CA PRO A 263 -21.97 -14.46 4.54
C PRO A 263 -23.11 -15.44 4.30
N VAL A 264 -23.35 -15.84 3.04
CA VAL A 264 -24.41 -16.79 2.67
C VAL A 264 -24.07 -18.21 3.13
N ILE A 265 -22.78 -18.59 3.08
CA ILE A 265 -22.34 -19.96 3.40
C ILE A 265 -22.03 -20.13 4.90
N LEU A 266 -21.41 -19.13 5.53
CA LEU A 266 -20.83 -19.22 6.87
C LEU A 266 -21.56 -18.35 7.91
N GLY A 267 -22.67 -17.73 7.52
CA GLY A 267 -23.40 -16.76 8.34
C GLY A 267 -22.65 -15.44 8.48
N ASP A 268 -23.12 -14.57 9.37
CA ASP A 268 -22.65 -13.19 9.45
C ASP A 268 -21.13 -13.06 9.67
N ASN A 269 -20.53 -13.99 10.42
CA ASN A 269 -19.08 -14.01 10.66
C ASN A 269 -18.23 -14.32 9.40
N GLY A 270 -18.84 -14.81 8.33
CA GLY A 270 -18.16 -15.09 7.06
C GLY A 270 -17.55 -13.84 6.41
N VAL A 271 -18.05 -12.64 6.74
CA VAL A 271 -17.50 -11.38 6.22
C VAL A 271 -16.01 -11.22 6.56
N TRP A 272 -15.58 -11.65 7.75
CA TRP A 272 -14.18 -11.53 8.20
C TRP A 272 -13.21 -12.41 7.41
N LEU A 273 -13.69 -13.51 6.83
CA LEU A 273 -12.87 -14.39 5.99
C LEU A 273 -12.60 -13.82 4.60
N THR A 274 -13.33 -12.76 4.21
CA THR A 274 -13.15 -12.09 2.91
C THR A 274 -11.71 -11.66 2.69
N VAL A 275 -11.10 -10.98 3.67
CA VAL A 275 -9.75 -10.43 3.55
C VAL A 275 -8.69 -11.54 3.43
N PRO A 276 -8.57 -12.50 4.38
CA PRO A 276 -7.54 -13.53 4.30
C PRO A 276 -7.71 -14.45 3.09
N LEU A 277 -8.94 -14.77 2.68
CA LEU A 277 -9.16 -15.59 1.48
C LEU A 277 -8.85 -14.82 0.19
N ALA A 278 -9.18 -13.53 0.12
CA ALA A 278 -8.78 -12.69 -1.02
C ALA A 278 -7.26 -12.63 -1.16
N GLU A 279 -6.54 -12.48 -0.05
CA GLU A 279 -5.07 -12.52 -0.05
C GLU A 279 -4.54 -13.89 -0.48
N PHE A 280 -5.16 -14.98 -0.02
CA PHE A 280 -4.77 -16.34 -0.39
C PHE A 280 -4.93 -16.61 -1.90
N PHE A 281 -6.10 -16.33 -2.48
CA PHE A 281 -6.31 -16.56 -3.90
C PHE A 281 -5.45 -15.66 -4.77
N THR A 282 -5.23 -14.42 -4.34
CA THR A 282 -4.28 -13.51 -5.01
C THR A 282 -2.86 -14.07 -4.93
N PHE A 283 -2.43 -14.57 -3.77
CA PHE A 283 -1.09 -15.12 -3.58
C PHE A 283 -0.80 -16.31 -4.50
N VAL A 284 -1.77 -17.20 -4.69
CA VAL A 284 -1.65 -18.33 -5.63
C VAL A 284 -1.43 -17.82 -7.07
N SER A 285 -2.23 -16.84 -7.50
CA SER A 285 -2.09 -16.20 -8.82
C SER A 285 -0.73 -15.50 -8.96
N THR A 286 -0.34 -14.72 -7.96
CA THR A 286 0.90 -13.95 -7.89
C THR A 286 2.13 -14.85 -8.00
N ILE A 287 2.19 -15.95 -7.22
CA ILE A 287 3.30 -16.91 -7.29
C ILE A 287 3.41 -17.52 -8.68
N TYR A 288 2.28 -17.88 -9.30
CA TYR A 288 2.29 -18.44 -10.63
C TYR A 288 2.88 -17.46 -11.65
N LEU A 289 2.43 -16.20 -11.62
CA LEU A 289 2.93 -15.13 -12.50
C LEU A 289 4.42 -14.87 -12.27
N LEU A 290 4.86 -14.83 -11.00
CA LEU A 290 6.24 -14.61 -10.63
C LEU A 290 7.15 -15.74 -11.10
N ARG A 291 6.77 -17.00 -10.85
CA ARG A 291 7.51 -18.18 -11.32
C ARG A 291 7.64 -18.19 -12.84
N LYS A 292 6.56 -17.89 -13.56
CA LYS A 292 6.57 -17.77 -15.03
C LYS A 292 7.58 -16.72 -15.51
N ARG A 293 7.63 -15.56 -14.84
CA ARG A 293 8.58 -14.48 -15.16
C ARG A 293 10.02 -14.90 -14.89
N LEU A 294 10.30 -15.47 -13.72
CA LEU A 294 11.65 -15.88 -13.33
C LEU A 294 12.20 -17.02 -14.19
N LYS A 295 11.34 -17.98 -14.59
CA LYS A 295 11.72 -19.06 -15.51
C LYS A 295 12.14 -18.53 -16.87
N LYS A 296 11.41 -17.55 -17.42
CA LYS A 296 11.78 -16.89 -18.69
C LYS A 296 13.18 -16.27 -18.64
N TRP A 297 13.56 -15.67 -17.50
CA TRP A 297 14.90 -15.12 -17.33
C TRP A 297 15.98 -16.19 -17.17
N SER A 298 15.68 -17.32 -16.52
CA SER A 298 16.66 -18.43 -16.44
C SER A 298 17.01 -19.00 -17.81
N VAL A 299 16.04 -19.12 -18.72
CA VAL A 299 16.27 -19.62 -20.09
C VAL A 299 17.07 -18.61 -20.92
N SER A 300 16.82 -17.32 -20.76
CA SER A 300 17.54 -16.26 -21.51
C SER A 300 18.98 -16.01 -21.04
N ILE A 301 19.39 -16.49 -19.87
CA ILE A 301 20.76 -16.36 -19.36
C ILE A 301 21.65 -17.53 -19.85
N HIS A 302 21.03 -18.65 -20.25
CA HIS A 302 21.72 -19.87 -20.71
C HIS A 302 21.63 -20.08 -22.23
N ALA A 303 21.04 -19.12 -22.96
CA ALA A 303 20.97 -19.09 -24.42
C ALA A 303 21.80 -17.92 -24.93
#